data_AF-A0A7C8BSZ0-F1
#
_entry.id   AF-A0A7C8BSZ0-F1
#
_cell.length_a   1.000
_cell.length_b   1.000
_cell.length_c   1.000
_cell.angle_alpha   90.00
_cell.angle_beta   90.00
_cell.angle_gamma   90.00
#
_symmetry.space_group_name_H-M   'P 1'
#
loop_
_entity.id
_entity.type
_entity.pdbx_description
1 polymer ?
#
loop_
_entity_poly.entity_id
_entity_poly.type
_entity_poly.pdbx_seq_one_letter_code
_entity_poly.pdbx_strand_id
1 'polypeptide(L)'
;MEWKPRPPKQPAPPLPSNLSDACDARYLYNCQQCGLSITDLQQLSFRQVKDLLEIHAFYADAVANYEDDEKARKAEAAFWG
;
A
#
# COMPACT_ATOMS: atom_id res chain seq x y z
N MET A 1 0.83 23.30 22.12
CA MET A 1 1.77 22.22 22.54
C MET A 1 2.52 21.79 21.29
N GLU A 2 3.83 22.00 21.28
CA GLU A 2 4.69 21.67 20.14
C GLU A 2 5.08 20.19 20.22
N TRP A 3 4.65 19.37 19.27
CA TRP A 3 4.97 17.94 19.24
C TRP A 3 6.45 17.76 18.91
N LYS A 4 7.20 17.09 19.79
CA LYS A 4 8.60 16.71 19.55
C LYS A 4 8.68 15.20 19.26
N PRO A 5 9.05 14.79 18.03
CA PRO A 5 9.21 13.38 17.72
C PRO A 5 10.28 12.75 18.61
N ARG A 6 9.98 11.58 19.17
CA ARG A 6 10.99 10.77 19.87
C ARG A 6 11.99 10.21 18.85
N PRO A 7 13.30 10.33 19.07
CA PRO A 7 14.27 9.69 18.20
C PRO A 7 14.11 8.17 18.24
N PRO A 8 14.25 7.49 17.09
CA PRO A 8 14.13 6.04 17.02
C PRO A 8 15.23 5.37 17.87
N LYS A 9 14.86 4.31 18.60
CA LYS A 9 15.75 3.57 19.53
C LYS A 9 16.96 2.94 18.83
N GLN A 10 16.88 2.72 17.53
CA GLN A 10 17.96 2.24 16.69
C GLN A 10 17.92 3.00 15.36
N PRO A 11 19.09 3.35 14.79
CA PRO A 11 19.12 3.85 13.42
C PRO A 11 18.54 2.77 12.51
N ALA A 12 17.58 3.14 11.68
CA ALA A 12 17.08 2.24 10.64
C ALA A 12 18.27 1.80 9.76
N PRO A 13 18.38 0.52 9.41
CA PRO A 13 19.44 0.08 8.52
C PRO A 13 19.37 0.89 7.21
N PRO A 14 20.52 1.27 6.64
CA PRO A 14 20.53 2.05 5.42
C PRO A 14 19.80 1.25 4.33
N LEU A 15 18.91 1.94 3.63
CA LEU A 15 18.26 1.38 2.46
C LEU A 15 19.36 1.03 1.43
N PRO A 16 19.25 -0.13 0.75
CA PRO A 16 20.04 -0.42 -0.44
C PRO A 16 20.08 0.77 -1.40
N SER A 17 21.19 1.02 -2.09
CA SER A 17 21.39 2.21 -2.96
C SER A 17 20.35 2.34 -4.08
N ASN A 18 19.80 1.22 -4.53
CA ASN A 18 18.70 1.12 -5.47
C ASN A 18 17.32 1.53 -4.90
N LEU A 19 17.21 1.64 -3.57
CA LEU A 19 16.02 2.13 -2.86
C LEU A 19 16.20 3.59 -2.39
N SER A 20 17.43 4.12 -2.23
CA SER A 20 17.63 5.50 -1.73
C SER A 20 17.10 6.59 -2.67
N ASP A 21 17.10 6.34 -3.98
CA ASP A 21 16.76 7.34 -4.99
C ASP A 21 15.28 7.31 -5.42
N ALA A 22 14.59 6.18 -5.20
CA ALA A 22 13.21 5.96 -5.64
C ALA A 22 12.22 5.66 -4.50
N CYS A 23 12.71 5.40 -3.28
CA CYS A 23 11.87 5.03 -2.14
C CYS A 23 11.88 6.12 -1.07
N ASP A 24 11.11 7.16 -1.36
CA ASP A 24 10.80 8.22 -0.40
C ASP A 24 10.02 7.66 0.81
N ALA A 25 9.86 8.50 1.84
CA ALA A 25 9.09 8.14 3.04
C ALA A 25 7.65 7.69 2.70
N ARG A 26 7.09 8.17 1.58
CA ARG A 26 5.76 7.81 1.09
C ARG A 26 5.72 6.38 0.54
N TYR A 27 6.75 5.96 -0.19
CA TYR A 27 6.88 4.57 -0.65
C TYR A 27 6.93 3.60 0.54
N LEU A 28 7.76 3.90 1.56
CA LEU A 28 7.85 3.06 2.75
C LEU A 28 6.54 3.02 3.52
N TYR A 29 5.85 4.15 3.64
CA TYR A 29 4.53 4.22 4.26
C TYR A 29 3.52 3.34 3.53
N ASN A 30 3.46 3.42 2.20
CA ASN A 30 2.56 2.60 1.39
C ASN A 30 2.87 1.09 1.53
N CYS A 31 4.15 0.72 1.57
CA CYS A 31 4.56 -0.66 1.80
C CYS A 31 4.08 -1.16 3.17
N GLN A 32 4.20 -0.35 4.22
CA GLN A 32 3.69 -0.68 5.55
C GLN A 32 2.17 -0.82 5.60
N GLN A 33 1.42 0.03 4.88
CA GLN A 33 -0.03 -0.10 4.75
C GLN A 33 -0.42 -1.44 4.10
N CYS A 34 0.43 -1.95 3.21
CA CYS A 34 0.24 -3.26 2.57
C CYS A 34 0.79 -4.44 3.42
N GLY A 35 1.21 -4.20 4.66
CA GLY A 35 1.72 -5.22 5.57
C GLY A 35 3.20 -5.61 5.34
N LEU A 36 3.93 -4.88 4.48
CA LEU A 36 5.34 -5.15 4.21
C LEU A 36 6.23 -4.50 5.26
N SER A 37 7.13 -5.30 5.84
CA SER A 37 8.20 -4.82 6.70
C SER A 37 9.44 -4.41 5.90
N ILE A 38 10.35 -3.67 6.53
CA ILE A 38 11.63 -3.30 5.92
C ILE A 38 12.43 -4.55 5.52
N THR A 39 12.32 -5.63 6.30
CA THR A 39 12.97 -6.92 6.00
C THR A 39 12.43 -7.53 4.70
N ASP A 40 11.12 -7.42 4.44
CA ASP A 40 10.52 -7.93 3.21
C ASP A 40 11.01 -7.13 2.00
N LEU A 41 11.13 -5.81 2.14
CA LEU A 41 11.67 -4.93 1.10
C LEU A 41 13.14 -5.21 0.76
N GLN A 42 13.89 -5.84 1.66
CA GLN A 42 15.27 -6.28 1.40
C GLN A 42 15.33 -7.60 0.62
N GLN A 43 14.28 -8.43 0.69
CA GLN A 43 14.22 -9.74 0.05
C GLN A 43 13.46 -9.73 -1.28
N LEU A 44 12.58 -8.75 -1.46
CA LEU A 44 11.74 -8.61 -2.64
C LEU A 44 12.39 -7.67 -3.67
N SER A 45 12.22 -8.01 -4.95
CA SER A 45 12.55 -7.08 -6.02
C SER A 45 11.54 -5.93 -6.06
N PHE A 46 11.97 -4.78 -6.58
CA PHE A 46 11.10 -3.62 -6.78
C PHE A 46 9.80 -3.96 -7.53
N ARG A 47 9.88 -4.83 -8.54
CA ARG A 47 8.70 -5.26 -9.31
C ARG A 47 7.70 -6.03 -8.45
N GLN A 48 8.18 -6.96 -7.61
CA GLN A 48 7.31 -7.71 -6.71
C GLN A 48 6.64 -6.80 -5.68
N VAL A 49 7.36 -5.82 -5.14
CA VAL A 49 6.76 -4.84 -4.22
C VAL A 49 5.70 -4.01 -4.93
N LYS A 50 5.98 -3.57 -6.16
CA LYS A 50 5.00 -2.84 -6.98
C LYS A 50 3.73 -3.66 -7.24
N ASP A 51 3.87 -4.92 -7.63
CA ASP A 51 2.73 -5.81 -7.87
C ASP A 51 1.87 -5.97 -6.60
N LEU A 52 2.50 -6.07 -5.42
CA LEU A 52 1.80 -6.14 -4.13
C LEU A 52 1.04 -4.84 -3.78
N LEU A 53 1.66 -3.68 -4.04
CA LEU A 53 0.99 -2.39 -3.85
C LEU A 53 -0.24 -2.25 -4.75
N GLU A 54 -0.15 -2.70 -6.01
CA GLU A 54 -1.25 -2.67 -6.97
C GLU A 54 -2.41 -3.59 -6.55
N ILE A 55 -2.11 -4.82 -6.11
CA ILE A 55 -3.12 -5.77 -5.61
C ILE A 55 -3.83 -5.20 -4.38
N HIS A 56 -3.08 -4.61 -3.45
CA HIS A 56 -3.67 -4.00 -2.26
C HIS A 56 -4.59 -2.82 -2.61
N ALA A 57 -4.17 -1.97 -3.56
CA ALA A 57 -5.01 -0.87 -4.05
C ALA A 57 -6.31 -1.39 -4.70
N PHE A 58 -6.22 -2.44 -5.51
CA PHE A 58 -7.39 -3.08 -6.11
C PHE A 58 -8.35 -3.61 -5.04
N TYR A 59 -7.84 -4.30 -4.02
CA TYR A 59 -8.69 -4.83 -2.95
C TYR A 59 -9.34 -3.72 -2.12
N ALA A 60 -8.58 -2.67 -1.77
CA ALA A 60 -9.12 -1.53 -1.04
C ALA A 60 -10.25 -0.83 -1.80
N ASP A 61 -10.08 -0.65 -3.12
CA ASP A 61 -11.10 -0.08 -3.99
C ASP A 61 -12.33 -0.99 -4.11
N ALA A 62 -12.13 -2.30 -4.32
CA ALA A 62 -13.23 -3.26 -4.38
C ALA A 62 -14.06 -3.31 -3.09
N VAL A 63 -13.40 -3.24 -1.92
CA VAL A 63 -14.10 -3.18 -0.63
C VAL A 63 -14.85 -1.87 -0.48
N ALA A 64 -14.26 -0.74 -0.88
CA ALA A 64 -14.89 0.57 -0.76
C ALA A 64 -16.15 0.72 -1.64
N ASN A 65 -16.15 0.11 -2.83
CA ASN A 65 -17.24 0.24 -3.79
C ASN A 65 -18.18 -0.97 -3.83
N TYR A 66 -17.96 -2.00 -3.01
CA TYR A 66 -18.73 -3.25 -3.01
C TYR A 66 -20.25 -3.04 -2.97
N GLU A 67 -20.74 -2.15 -2.10
CA GLU A 67 -22.19 -1.91 -1.97
C GLU A 67 -22.79 -1.21 -3.18
N ASP A 68 -22.03 -0.31 -3.81
CA ASP A 68 -22.47 0.44 -4.98
C ASP A 68 -22.41 -0.44 -6.23
N ASP A 69 -21.42 -1.33 -6.33
CA ASP A 69 -21.37 -2.37 -7.35
C ASP A 69 -22.54 -3.35 -7.21
N GLU A 70 -22.91 -3.76 -5.99
CA GLU A 70 -24.09 -4.61 -5.76
C GLU A 70 -25.41 -3.90 -6.11
N LYS A 71 -25.52 -2.59 -5.83
CA LYS A 71 -26.69 -1.79 -6.23
C LYS A 71 -26.75 -1.65 -7.76
N ALA A 72 -25.63 -1.37 -8.41
CA ALA A 72 -25.54 -1.28 -9.87
C ALA A 72 -25.94 -2.62 -10.51
N ARG A 73 -25.41 -3.75 -10.02
CA ARG A 73 -25.75 -5.09 -10.51
C ARG A 73 -27.25 -5.39 -10.41
N LYS A 74 -27.88 -5.01 -9.30
CA LYS A 74 -29.34 -5.19 -9.11
C LYS A 74 -30.15 -4.30 -10.04
N ALA A 75 -29.73 -3.04 -10.22
CA ALA A 75 -30.40 -2.10 -11.11
C ALA A 75 -30.27 -2.51 -12.58
N GLU A 76 -29.10 -2.97 -13.01
CA GLU A 76 -28.88 -3.51 -14.36
C GLU A 76 -29.73 -4.75 -14.61
N ALA A 77 -29.77 -5.69 -13.66
CA ALA A 77 -30.61 -6.87 -13.77
C ALA A 77 -32.11 -6.52 -13.88
N ALA A 78 -32.56 -5.45 -13.20
CA ALA A 78 -33.93 -4.97 -13.27
C ALA A 78 -34.23 -4.17 -14.56
N PHE A 79 -33.22 -3.60 -15.21
CA PHE A 79 -33.38 -2.83 -16.45
C PHE A 79 -33.32 -3.71 -17.71
N TRP A 80 -32.44 -4.72 -17.70
CA TRP A 80 -32.20 -5.59 -18.85
C TRP A 80 -32.86 -6.97 -18.77
N GLY A 81 -33.42 -7.35 -17.61
CA GLY A 81 -34.17 -8.61 -17.40
C GLY A 81 -35.66 -8.46 -17.61
#